data_AF-A0A2H1WL46-F1
#
_entry.id   AF-A0A2H1WL46-F1
#
_cell.length_a   1.000
_cell.length_b   1.000
_cell.length_c   1.000
_cell.angle_alpha   90.00
_cell.angle_beta   90.00
_cell.angle_gamma   90.00
#
_symmetry.space_group_name_H-M   'P 1'
#
loop_
_entity.id
_entity.type
_entity.pdbx_description
1 polymer ?
#
loop_
_entity_poly.entity_id
_entity_poly.type
_entity_poly.pdbx_seq_one_letter_code
_entity_poly.pdbx_strand_id
1 'polypeptide(L)'
;MRDLHTDMFRRYGLVFAETHPGGATMVSIAEREALEAVLRAPSRRPYRPPTEIVQVYRRSRPDRYASTGLVNEQGEKWYHLRRHLTAELTSPSTMQGFLPELNTICDDFLELVNASRRADGTVPGFDQLTNRMGLECTVKFSVTAVCALMLGSRLGFLERWMSGRAATLASAVKAHFRAQRDSFYGAPLWKFAPTTLYRTFAKSEDTIHT
;
A
#
# COMPACT_ATOMS: atom_id res chain seq x y z
N MET A 1 5.95 -17.43 0.92
CA MET A 1 6.99 -16.39 1.10
C MET A 1 7.50 -16.33 2.54
N ARG A 2 6.61 -16.33 3.56
CA ARG A 2 7.01 -16.39 4.99
C ARG A 2 7.90 -17.60 5.31
N ASP A 3 7.59 -18.74 4.70
CA ASP A 3 8.36 -19.99 4.90
C ASP A 3 9.72 -19.97 4.20
N LEU A 4 9.84 -19.24 3.08
CA LEU A 4 11.07 -19.18 2.29
C LEU A 4 12.15 -18.41 3.04
N HIS A 5 11.88 -17.18 3.49
CA HIS A 5 12.89 -16.40 4.21
C HIS A 5 13.26 -17.06 5.55
N THR A 6 12.28 -17.65 6.24
CA THR A 6 12.55 -18.36 7.50
C THR A 6 13.48 -19.56 7.27
N ASP A 7 13.27 -20.32 6.19
CA ASP A 7 14.15 -21.41 5.80
C ASP A 7 15.55 -20.91 5.39
N MET A 8 15.63 -19.80 4.65
CA MET A 8 16.91 -19.18 4.27
C MET A 8 17.70 -18.71 5.49
N PHE A 9 17.06 -18.04 6.47
CA PHE A 9 17.74 -17.64 7.71
C PHE A 9 18.19 -18.86 8.55
N ARG A 10 17.45 -19.97 8.51
CA ARG A 10 17.89 -21.23 9.16
C ARG A 10 19.10 -21.84 8.47
N ARG A 11 19.17 -21.78 7.15
CA ARG A 11 20.26 -22.39 6.36
C ARG A 11 21.53 -21.56 6.31
N TYR A 12 21.40 -20.23 6.18
CA TYR A 12 22.50 -19.33 5.89
C TYR A 12 22.86 -18.39 7.06
N GLY A 13 22.09 -18.44 8.15
CA GLY A 13 22.28 -17.58 9.32
C GLY A 13 21.47 -16.29 9.27
N LEU A 14 21.61 -15.45 10.31
CA LEU A 14 20.81 -14.24 10.51
C LEU A 14 21.13 -13.11 9.53
N VAL A 15 22.24 -13.22 8.78
CA VAL A 15 22.62 -12.29 7.71
C VAL A 15 23.13 -13.13 6.54
N PHE A 16 22.50 -12.98 5.38
CA PHE A 16 22.94 -13.67 4.15
C PHE A 16 22.72 -12.78 2.93
N ALA A 17 23.43 -13.10 1.85
CA ALA A 17 23.33 -12.39 0.57
C ALA A 17 22.88 -13.36 -0.54
N GLU A 18 21.94 -12.90 -1.36
CA GLU A 18 21.48 -13.58 -2.57
C GLU A 18 21.80 -12.72 -3.79
N THR A 19 22.35 -13.31 -4.83
CA THR A 19 22.54 -12.64 -6.12
C THR A 19 21.39 -13.01 -7.05
N HIS A 20 20.53 -12.04 -7.37
CA HIS A 20 19.43 -12.26 -8.29
C HIS A 20 19.92 -12.35 -9.75
N PRO A 21 19.17 -13.04 -10.63
CA PRO A 21 19.39 -12.96 -12.08
C PRO A 21 19.38 -11.50 -12.53
N GLY A 22 20.52 -11.01 -13.03
CA GLY A 22 20.75 -9.58 -13.30
C GLY A 22 21.87 -8.94 -12.49
N GLY A 23 22.52 -9.69 -11.58
CA GLY A 23 23.73 -9.27 -10.88
C GLY A 23 23.49 -8.39 -9.64
N ALA A 24 22.23 -8.03 -9.36
CA ALA A 24 21.86 -7.32 -8.15
C ALA A 24 22.01 -8.24 -6.94
N THR A 25 22.75 -7.79 -5.93
CA THR A 25 22.90 -8.50 -4.66
C THR A 25 21.88 -7.97 -3.66
N MET A 26 21.06 -8.86 -3.11
CA MET A 26 20.13 -8.57 -2.02
C MET A 26 20.69 -9.15 -0.73
N VAL A 27 20.86 -8.32 0.28
CA VAL A 27 21.28 -8.75 1.62
C VAL A 27 20.05 -8.82 2.53
N SER A 28 19.79 -10.00 3.06
CA SER A 28 18.71 -10.24 4.01
C SER A 28 19.27 -10.22 5.43
N ILE A 29 18.67 -9.40 6.30
CA ILE A 29 19.15 -9.15 7.66
C ILE A 29 18.02 -9.45 8.66
N ALA A 30 18.27 -10.34 9.60
CA ALA A 30 17.43 -10.64 10.77
C ALA A 30 18.13 -10.35 12.10
N GLU A 31 19.43 -10.03 12.08
CA GLU A 31 20.21 -9.62 13.24
C GLU A 31 19.93 -8.15 13.62
N ARG A 32 19.71 -7.89 14.92
CA ARG A 32 19.34 -6.56 15.44
C ARG A 32 20.44 -5.54 15.22
N GLU A 33 21.68 -5.91 15.54
CA GLU A 33 22.86 -5.04 15.50
C GLU A 33 23.18 -4.61 14.06
N ALA A 34 23.09 -5.56 13.12
CA ALA A 34 23.26 -5.29 11.69
C ALA A 34 22.14 -4.38 11.15
N LEU A 35 20.89 -4.61 11.55
CA LEU A 35 19.76 -3.76 11.16
C LEU A 35 19.93 -2.33 11.71
N GLU A 36 20.36 -2.19 12.96
CA GLU A 36 20.62 -0.91 13.62
C GLU A 36 21.73 -0.14 12.90
N ALA A 37 22.80 -0.82 12.47
CA ALA A 37 23.88 -0.22 11.69
C ALA A 37 23.38 0.32 10.34
N VAL A 38 22.53 -0.42 9.62
CA VAL A 38 21.95 0.03 8.35
C VAL A 38 21.00 1.21 8.55
N LEU A 39 20.14 1.17 9.57
CA LEU A 39 19.17 2.24 9.84
C LEU A 39 19.82 3.54 10.33
N ARG A 40 20.94 3.45 11.04
CA ARG A 40 21.71 4.62 11.49
C ARG A 40 22.70 5.14 10.45
N ALA A 41 22.94 4.40 9.38
CA ALA A 41 23.83 4.84 8.32
C ALA A 41 23.35 6.19 7.77
N PRO A 42 24.22 7.23 7.74
CA PRO A 42 23.81 8.55 7.31
C PRO A 42 23.47 8.53 5.82
N SER A 43 22.19 8.63 5.50
CA SER A 43 21.71 8.78 4.13
C SER A 43 20.73 9.92 4.04
N ARG A 44 21.12 10.99 3.34
CA ARG A 44 20.23 12.13 3.08
C ARG A 44 19.05 11.73 2.17
N ARG A 45 19.24 10.69 1.35
CA ARG A 45 18.32 10.24 0.29
C ARG A 45 18.38 8.73 0.18
N PRO A 46 17.72 7.99 1.10
CA PRO A 46 17.66 6.54 1.03
C PRO A 46 17.07 6.10 -0.31
N TYR A 47 17.70 5.12 -0.93
CA TYR A 47 17.18 4.49 -2.14
C TYR A 47 16.29 3.31 -1.77
N ARG A 48 15.08 3.30 -2.29
CA ARG A 48 14.17 2.14 -2.21
C ARG A 48 13.80 1.76 -3.64
N PRO A 49 14.06 0.53 -4.11
CA PRO A 49 13.61 0.11 -5.44
C PRO A 49 12.12 0.42 -5.63
N PRO A 50 11.75 1.19 -6.68
CA PRO A 50 10.37 1.56 -6.89
C PRO A 50 9.55 0.39 -7.42
N THR A 51 8.24 0.45 -7.26
CA THR A 51 7.36 -0.45 -8.01
C THR A 51 7.31 0.00 -9.47
N GLU A 52 8.15 -0.61 -10.32
CA GLU A 52 8.40 -0.15 -11.68
C GLU A 52 7.13 -0.03 -12.53
N ILE A 53 6.18 -0.97 -12.42
CA ILE A 53 4.93 -0.90 -13.18
C ILE A 53 4.11 0.37 -12.86
N VAL A 54 4.14 0.80 -11.59
CA VAL A 54 3.49 2.04 -11.14
C VAL A 54 4.23 3.25 -11.70
N GLN A 55 5.56 3.26 -11.66
CA GLN A 55 6.35 4.35 -12.24
C GLN A 55 6.10 4.50 -13.74
N VAL A 56 6.13 3.40 -14.50
CA VAL A 56 5.93 3.41 -15.95
C VAL A 56 4.55 3.97 -16.29
N TYR A 57 3.50 3.45 -15.66
CA TYR A 57 2.14 3.92 -15.90
C TYR A 57 1.97 5.41 -15.55
N ARG A 58 2.38 5.83 -14.34
CA ARG A 58 2.18 7.23 -13.91
C ARG A 58 2.99 8.22 -14.73
N ARG A 59 4.21 7.88 -15.15
CA ARG A 59 5.02 8.72 -16.06
C ARG A 59 4.40 8.86 -17.44
N SER A 60 3.70 7.83 -17.92
CA SER A 60 2.96 7.90 -19.20
C SER A 60 1.67 8.71 -19.15
N ARG A 61 1.25 9.17 -17.96
CA ARG A 61 0.01 9.92 -17.74
C ARG A 61 0.27 11.25 -17.02
N PRO A 62 1.06 12.16 -17.62
CA PRO A 62 1.35 13.47 -17.02
C PRO A 62 0.10 14.35 -16.90
N ASP A 63 -0.95 14.04 -17.67
CA ASP A 63 -2.28 14.65 -17.57
C ASP A 63 -2.97 14.38 -16.23
N ARG A 64 -2.59 13.30 -15.54
CA ARG A 64 -3.20 12.88 -14.26
C ARG A 64 -2.25 12.92 -13.08
N TYR A 65 -0.95 12.72 -13.31
CA TYR A 65 0.04 12.61 -12.25
C TYR A 65 1.16 13.64 -12.40
N ALA A 66 1.28 14.53 -11.41
CA ALA A 66 2.43 15.42 -11.31
C ALA A 66 3.73 14.69 -10.92
N SER A 67 3.63 13.51 -10.29
CA SER A 67 4.78 12.67 -9.91
C SER A 67 4.38 11.19 -9.81
N THR A 68 5.36 10.30 -9.63
CA THR A 68 5.09 8.88 -9.36
C THR A 68 4.66 8.61 -7.91
N GLY A 69 4.63 9.65 -7.07
CA GLY A 69 4.23 9.61 -5.66
C GLY A 69 5.41 9.36 -4.72
N LEU A 70 5.28 9.80 -3.47
CA LEU A 70 6.35 9.75 -2.45
C LEU A 70 6.99 8.36 -2.29
N VAL A 71 6.21 7.29 -2.43
CA VAL A 71 6.68 5.90 -2.26
C VAL A 71 7.55 5.43 -3.43
N ASN A 72 7.34 5.97 -4.64
CA ASN A 72 8.03 5.52 -5.84
C ASN A 72 9.09 6.53 -6.34
N GLU A 73 9.03 7.80 -5.95
CA GLU A 73 10.07 8.78 -6.29
C GLU A 73 11.39 8.49 -5.58
N GLN A 74 12.50 8.95 -6.17
CA GLN A 74 13.85 8.80 -5.62
C GLN A 74 14.61 10.13 -5.65
N GLY A 75 15.74 10.19 -4.94
CA GLY A 75 16.67 11.31 -5.01
C GLY A 75 16.07 12.64 -4.58
N GLU A 76 16.26 13.70 -5.38
CA GLU A 76 15.82 15.06 -5.05
C GLU A 76 14.29 15.17 -5.02
N LYS A 77 13.59 14.56 -5.98
CA LYS A 77 12.12 14.60 -6.05
C LYS A 77 11.51 13.97 -4.81
N TRP A 78 12.04 12.82 -4.40
CA TRP A 78 11.66 12.18 -3.14
C TRP A 78 11.93 13.09 -1.94
N TYR A 79 13.13 13.67 -1.85
CA TYR A 79 13.51 14.53 -0.74
C TYR A 79 12.60 15.75 -0.62
N HIS A 80 12.28 16.39 -1.74
CA HIS A 80 11.33 17.49 -1.82
C HIS A 80 9.95 17.07 -1.32
N LEU A 81 9.37 16.00 -1.89
CA LEU A 81 8.06 15.49 -1.46
C LEU A 81 8.05 15.10 0.02
N ARG A 82 9.09 14.40 0.49
CA ARG A 82 9.21 13.97 1.89
C ARG A 82 9.24 15.17 2.83
N ARG A 83 10.07 16.18 2.53
CA ARG A 83 10.21 17.37 3.37
C ARG A 83 8.90 18.14 3.51
N HIS A 84 8.17 18.31 2.41
CA HIS A 84 6.95 19.12 2.40
C HIS A 84 5.71 18.37 2.88
N LEU A 85 5.59 17.07 2.61
CA LEU A 85 4.41 16.29 2.99
C LEU A 85 4.50 15.72 4.40
N THR A 86 5.69 15.28 4.85
CA THR A 86 5.79 14.54 6.11
C THR A 86 5.41 15.40 7.31
N ALA A 87 5.88 16.65 7.34
CA ALA A 87 5.62 17.54 8.48
C ALA A 87 4.11 17.74 8.71
N GLU A 88 3.36 17.98 7.64
CA GLU A 88 1.91 18.15 7.69
C GLU A 88 1.19 16.85 8.07
N LEU A 89 1.60 15.73 7.46
CA LEU A 89 0.98 14.42 7.67
C LEU A 89 1.23 13.85 9.07
N THR A 90 2.39 14.11 9.66
CA THR A 90 2.77 13.61 10.99
C THR A 90 2.63 14.68 12.07
N SER A 91 2.00 15.82 11.78
CA SER A 91 1.81 16.86 12.79
C SER A 91 0.82 16.37 13.86
N PRO A 92 1.02 16.72 15.15
CA PRO A 92 0.08 16.39 16.20
C PRO A 92 -1.34 16.91 15.94
N SER A 93 -1.47 18.10 15.35
CA SER A 93 -2.78 18.69 15.00
C SER A 93 -3.50 17.86 13.94
N THR A 94 -2.79 17.44 12.89
CA THR A 94 -3.33 16.59 11.85
C THR A 94 -3.75 15.23 12.43
N MET A 95 -2.91 14.63 13.28
CA MET A 95 -3.24 13.37 13.96
C MET A 95 -4.46 13.51 14.89
N GLN A 96 -4.55 14.58 15.68
CA GLN A 96 -5.69 14.83 16.57
C GLN A 96 -7.00 14.99 15.80
N GLY A 97 -6.94 15.63 14.63
CA GLY A 97 -8.08 15.74 13.72
C GLY A 97 -8.45 14.46 12.97
N PHE A 98 -7.72 13.35 13.15
CA PHE A 98 -8.05 12.05 12.54
C PHE A 98 -8.59 11.04 13.55
N LEU A 99 -8.25 11.18 14.83
CA LEU A 99 -8.63 10.22 15.86
C LEU A 99 -10.15 10.07 16.01
N PRO A 100 -10.96 11.15 16.04
CA PRO A 100 -12.41 11.02 16.14
C PRO A 100 -13.04 10.24 14.97
N GLU A 101 -12.56 10.50 13.75
CA GLU A 101 -13.01 9.83 12.54
C GLU A 101 -12.63 8.35 12.56
N LEU A 102 -11.40 8.04 13.00
CA LEU A 102 -10.96 6.66 13.17
C LEU A 102 -11.81 5.91 14.20
N ASN A 103 -12.11 6.54 15.33
CA ASN A 103 -12.99 5.94 16.35
C ASN A 103 -14.36 5.62 15.77
N THR A 104 -14.92 6.53 14.97
CA THR A 104 -16.20 6.31 14.30
C THR A 104 -16.15 5.11 13.34
N ILE A 105 -15.06 4.96 12.57
CA ILE A 105 -14.88 3.80 11.67
C ILE A 105 -14.74 2.50 12.48
N CYS A 106 -14.05 2.56 13.62
CA CYS A 106 -13.93 1.42 14.53
C CYS A 106 -15.29 1.02 15.11
N ASP A 107 -16.12 1.99 15.50
CA ASP A 107 -17.47 1.75 16.01
C ASP A 107 -18.35 1.09 14.94
N ASP A 108 -18.38 1.65 13.71
CA ASP A 108 -19.08 1.07 12.56
C ASP A 108 -18.62 -0.38 12.30
N PHE A 109 -17.31 -0.64 12.41
CA PHE A 109 -16.75 -1.98 12.21
C PHE A 109 -17.19 -2.95 13.31
N LEU A 110 -17.23 -2.51 14.57
CA LEU A 110 -17.71 -3.33 15.68
C LEU A 110 -19.19 -3.67 15.52
N GLU A 111 -20.00 -2.71 15.08
CA GLU A 111 -21.42 -2.96 14.75
C GLU A 111 -21.55 -4.00 13.63
N LEU A 112 -20.77 -3.87 12.55
CA LEU A 112 -20.78 -4.82 11.44
C LEU A 112 -20.36 -6.23 11.87
N VAL A 113 -19.33 -6.33 12.71
CA VAL A 113 -18.85 -7.61 13.28
C VAL A 113 -19.92 -8.24 14.17
N ASN A 114 -20.56 -7.45 15.03
CA ASN A 114 -21.64 -7.93 15.90
C ASN A 114 -22.85 -8.39 15.08
N ALA A 115 -23.25 -7.64 14.05
CA ALA A 115 -24.34 -8.01 13.15
C ALA A 115 -24.04 -9.26 12.30
N SER A 116 -22.77 -9.54 12.04
CA SER A 116 -22.31 -10.71 11.27
C SER A 116 -22.03 -11.93 12.15
N ARG A 117 -22.08 -11.77 13.47
CA ARG A 117 -21.79 -12.84 14.43
C ARG A 117 -22.92 -13.87 14.45
N ARG A 118 -22.56 -15.14 14.34
CA ARG A 118 -23.49 -16.27 14.48
C ARG A 118 -23.77 -16.57 15.96
N ALA A 119 -24.80 -17.37 16.21
CA ALA A 119 -25.19 -17.77 17.56
C ALA A 119 -24.09 -18.53 18.33
N ASP A 120 -23.16 -19.17 17.62
CA ASP A 120 -21.99 -19.86 18.17
C ASP A 120 -20.80 -18.91 18.47
N GLY A 121 -20.98 -17.60 18.27
CA GLY A 121 -19.94 -16.59 18.45
C GLY A 121 -18.97 -16.45 17.27
N THR A 122 -19.10 -17.26 16.22
CA THR A 122 -18.21 -17.18 15.06
C THR A 122 -18.61 -16.05 14.11
N VAL A 123 -17.61 -15.43 13.48
CA VAL A 123 -17.81 -14.38 12.47
C VAL A 123 -17.27 -14.89 11.13
N PRO A 124 -18.14 -15.39 10.23
CA PRO A 124 -17.71 -15.90 8.93
C PRO A 124 -17.15 -14.77 8.07
N GLY A 125 -16.05 -15.03 7.35
CA GLY A 125 -15.45 -14.05 6.43
C GLY A 125 -14.86 -12.83 7.15
N PHE A 126 -14.39 -13.00 8.39
CA PHE A 126 -13.76 -11.91 9.17
C PHE A 126 -12.61 -11.24 8.40
N ASP A 127 -11.85 -11.99 7.62
CA ASP A 127 -10.82 -11.45 6.72
C ASP A 127 -11.40 -10.42 5.73
N GLN A 128 -12.56 -10.70 5.15
CA GLN A 128 -13.24 -9.77 4.24
C GLN A 128 -13.75 -8.53 4.97
N LEU A 129 -14.27 -8.69 6.19
CA LEU A 129 -14.69 -7.57 7.03
C LEU A 129 -13.49 -6.67 7.38
N THR A 130 -12.35 -7.26 7.77
CA THR A 130 -11.13 -6.50 8.04
C THR A 130 -10.59 -5.80 6.80
N ASN A 131 -10.71 -6.40 5.62
CA ASN A 131 -10.34 -5.75 4.35
C ASN A 131 -11.25 -4.54 4.06
N ARG A 132 -12.55 -4.62 4.36
CA ARG A 132 -13.48 -3.49 4.22
C ARG A 132 -13.13 -2.34 5.15
N MET A 133 -12.83 -2.64 6.41
CA MET A 133 -12.33 -1.66 7.38
C MET A 133 -11.02 -1.02 6.92
N GLY A 134 -10.07 -1.83 6.43
CA GLY A 134 -8.82 -1.33 5.88
C GLY A 134 -9.03 -0.41 4.68
N LEU A 135 -10.01 -0.68 3.81
CA LEU A 135 -10.35 0.18 2.68
C LEU A 135 -11.03 1.48 3.12
N GLU A 136 -12.00 1.44 4.04
CA GLU A 136 -12.64 2.65 4.59
C GLU A 136 -11.62 3.54 5.27
N CYS A 137 -10.76 2.97 6.12
CA CYS A 137 -9.62 3.65 6.73
C CYS A 137 -8.72 4.23 5.65
N THR A 138 -8.21 3.43 4.70
CA THR A 138 -7.23 3.91 3.72
C THR A 138 -7.78 5.03 2.87
N VAL A 139 -9.03 4.94 2.42
CA VAL A 139 -9.63 6.02 1.63
C VAL A 139 -9.86 7.24 2.50
N LYS A 140 -10.43 7.09 3.69
CA LYS A 140 -10.66 8.23 4.57
C LYS A 140 -9.34 8.89 4.98
N PHE A 141 -8.34 8.12 5.40
CA PHE A 141 -7.00 8.63 5.69
C PHE A 141 -6.32 9.23 4.47
N SER A 142 -6.38 8.62 3.28
CA SER A 142 -5.77 9.20 2.08
C SER A 142 -6.47 10.50 1.69
N VAL A 143 -7.80 10.56 1.81
CA VAL A 143 -8.59 11.76 1.54
C VAL A 143 -8.32 12.82 2.61
N THR A 144 -8.24 12.51 3.90
CA THR A 144 -7.95 13.53 4.93
C THR A 144 -6.47 13.92 4.97
N ALA A 145 -5.56 13.05 4.52
CA ALA A 145 -4.13 13.34 4.35
C ALA A 145 -3.83 14.21 3.13
N VAL A 146 -4.46 13.92 1.99
CA VAL A 146 -4.34 14.73 0.76
C VAL A 146 -5.25 15.95 0.82
N CYS A 147 -6.35 15.84 1.56
CA CYS A 147 -7.37 16.85 1.79
C CYS A 147 -7.62 16.99 3.30
N ALA A 148 -6.67 17.58 4.03
CA ALA A 148 -7.02 18.40 5.20
C ALA A 148 -8.02 19.53 4.85
N LEU A 149 -8.42 19.63 3.56
CA LEU A 149 -9.19 20.69 2.96
C LEU A 149 -10.50 20.30 2.25
N MET A 150 -10.88 19.05 1.92
CA MET A 150 -12.06 18.90 1.02
C MET A 150 -13.11 17.79 1.15
N LEU A 151 -12.89 16.52 1.51
CA LEU A 151 -14.02 15.56 1.40
C LEU A 151 -14.15 14.62 2.60
N GLY A 152 -14.92 15.03 3.60
CA GLY A 152 -15.40 14.19 4.71
C GLY A 152 -16.44 13.13 4.30
N SER A 153 -16.36 12.58 3.08
CA SER A 153 -17.34 11.62 2.57
C SER A 153 -17.00 10.18 2.96
N ARG A 154 -17.97 9.47 3.55
CA ARG A 154 -17.90 8.01 3.74
C ARG A 154 -18.13 7.33 2.39
N LEU A 155 -17.39 6.25 2.10
CA LEU A 155 -17.57 5.49 0.87
C LEU A 155 -18.46 4.25 1.03
N GLY A 156 -18.82 3.91 2.27
CA GLY A 156 -19.80 2.87 2.56
C GLY A 156 -19.22 1.45 2.43
N PHE A 157 -17.92 1.27 2.65
CA PHE A 157 -17.32 -0.08 2.71
C PHE A 157 -17.77 -0.85 3.94
N LEU A 158 -18.13 -0.15 5.02
CA LEU A 158 -18.61 -0.73 6.28
C LEU A 158 -20.13 -0.90 6.34
N GLU A 159 -20.87 -0.49 5.31
CA GLU A 159 -22.30 -0.74 5.23
C GLU A 159 -22.58 -2.25 5.09
N ARG A 160 -23.72 -2.69 5.64
CA ARG A 160 -24.19 -4.07 5.53
C ARG A 160 -24.29 -4.51 4.06
N TRP A 161 -24.69 -3.58 3.19
CA TRP A 161 -24.71 -3.75 1.74
C TRP A 161 -23.81 -2.70 1.10
N MET A 162 -22.66 -3.13 0.58
CA MET A 162 -21.74 -2.22 -0.10
C MET A 162 -22.41 -1.67 -1.36
N SER A 163 -22.34 -0.35 -1.54
CA SER A 163 -22.75 0.27 -2.79
C SER A 163 -21.99 -0.33 -4.00
N GLY A 164 -22.61 -0.35 -5.18
CA GLY A 164 -21.97 -0.86 -6.39
C GLY A 164 -20.63 -0.15 -6.70
N ARG A 165 -20.53 1.14 -6.35
CA ARG A 165 -19.31 1.94 -6.43
C ARG A 165 -18.24 1.46 -5.44
N ALA A 166 -18.57 1.26 -4.17
CA ALA A 166 -17.64 0.74 -3.16
C ALA A 166 -17.14 -0.66 -3.51
N ALA A 167 -18.02 -1.54 -4.00
CA ALA A 167 -17.63 -2.88 -4.45
C ALA A 167 -16.68 -2.85 -5.65
N THR A 168 -16.95 -1.95 -6.61
CA THR A 168 -16.08 -1.74 -7.79
C THR A 168 -14.71 -1.24 -7.37
N LEU A 169 -14.66 -0.25 -6.48
CA LEU A 169 -13.41 0.30 -5.96
C LEU A 169 -12.60 -0.75 -5.16
N ALA A 170 -13.25 -1.52 -4.29
CA ALA A 170 -12.60 -2.61 -3.55
C ALA A 170 -11.98 -3.66 -4.50
N SER A 171 -12.72 -4.03 -5.54
CA SER A 171 -12.24 -4.97 -6.56
C SER A 171 -11.06 -4.40 -7.35
N ALA A 172 -11.12 -3.12 -7.73
CA ALA A 172 -10.04 -2.42 -8.43
C ALA A 172 -8.77 -2.36 -7.59
N VAL A 173 -8.86 -1.96 -6.31
CA VAL A 173 -7.72 -1.94 -5.38
C VAL A 173 -7.08 -3.32 -5.22
N LYS A 174 -7.91 -4.37 -5.09
CA LYS A 174 -7.42 -5.76 -5.02
C LYS A 174 -6.71 -6.19 -6.30
N ALA A 175 -7.27 -5.86 -7.47
CA ALA A 175 -6.65 -6.14 -8.76
C ALA A 175 -5.32 -5.37 -8.93
N HIS A 176 -5.28 -4.12 -8.48
CA HIS A 176 -4.10 -3.27 -8.52
C HIS A 176 -2.94 -3.87 -7.73
N PHE A 177 -3.16 -4.24 -6.46
CA PHE A 177 -2.12 -4.88 -5.64
C PHE A 177 -1.68 -6.25 -6.16
N ARG A 178 -2.60 -7.04 -6.71
CA ARG A 178 -2.25 -8.32 -7.36
C ARG A 178 -1.36 -8.11 -8.57
N ALA A 179 -1.72 -7.17 -9.45
CA ALA A 179 -0.93 -6.86 -10.63
C ALA A 179 0.46 -6.30 -10.26
N GLN A 180 0.58 -5.48 -9.22
CA GLN A 180 1.89 -5.06 -8.70
C GLN A 180 2.73 -6.24 -8.24
N ARG A 181 2.18 -7.13 -7.40
CA ARG A 181 2.88 -8.34 -6.95
C ARG A 181 3.35 -9.18 -8.13
N ASP A 182 2.44 -9.45 -9.07
CA ASP A 182 2.73 -10.30 -10.23
C ASP A 182 3.74 -9.63 -11.17
N SER A 183 3.77 -8.29 -11.24
CA SER A 183 4.77 -7.54 -11.99
C SER A 183 6.17 -7.64 -11.40
N PHE A 184 6.26 -7.78 -10.07
CA PHE A 184 7.50 -7.79 -9.31
C PHE A 184 8.13 -9.18 -9.26
N TYR A 185 7.32 -10.22 -9.03
CA TYR A 185 7.79 -11.61 -8.91
C TYR A 185 7.64 -12.42 -10.21
N GLY A 186 6.86 -11.93 -11.18
CA GLY A 186 6.64 -12.61 -12.46
C GLY A 186 7.67 -12.23 -13.52
N ALA A 187 7.55 -12.87 -14.70
CA ALA A 187 8.40 -12.52 -15.83
C ALA A 187 8.18 -11.06 -16.26
N PRO A 188 9.24 -10.27 -16.54
CA PRO A 188 9.14 -8.85 -16.85
C PRO A 188 8.62 -8.57 -18.27
N LEU A 189 7.77 -9.45 -18.82
CA LEU A 189 7.19 -9.35 -20.18
C LEU A 189 6.40 -8.05 -20.38
N TRP A 190 5.78 -7.56 -19.31
CA TRP A 190 5.04 -6.30 -19.30
C TRP A 190 5.92 -5.08 -19.62
N LYS A 191 7.24 -5.17 -19.47
CA LYS A 191 8.19 -4.11 -19.85
C LYS A 191 8.38 -4.00 -21.36
N PHE A 192 8.14 -5.09 -22.10
CA PHE A 192 8.36 -5.15 -23.55
C PHE A 192 7.07 -5.00 -24.36
N ALA A 193 5.94 -5.46 -23.84
CA ALA A 193 4.65 -5.38 -24.50
C ALA A 193 3.50 -5.18 -23.49
N PRO A 194 2.37 -4.58 -23.89
CA PRO A 194 1.21 -4.38 -23.02
C PRO A 194 0.47 -5.71 -22.80
N THR A 195 1.03 -6.55 -21.95
CA THR A 195 0.48 -7.85 -21.53
C THR A 195 -0.84 -7.68 -20.79
N THR A 196 -1.58 -8.79 -20.60
CA THR A 196 -2.80 -8.81 -19.79
C THR A 196 -2.56 -8.23 -18.39
N LEU A 197 -1.40 -8.53 -17.79
CA LEU A 197 -0.98 -7.97 -16.50
C LEU A 197 -0.96 -6.44 -16.53
N TYR A 198 -0.29 -5.85 -17.51
CA TYR A 198 -0.22 -4.39 -17.63
C TYR A 198 -1.59 -3.76 -17.87
N ARG A 199 -2.43 -4.37 -18.72
CA ARG A 199 -3.79 -3.88 -18.99
C ARG A 199 -4.68 -3.95 -17.75
N THR A 200 -4.60 -5.03 -16.98
CA THR A 200 -5.32 -5.16 -15.69
C THR A 200 -4.86 -4.10 -14.71
N PHE A 201 -3.55 -3.87 -14.60
CA PHE A 201 -3.00 -2.80 -13.76
C PHE A 201 -3.53 -1.42 -14.20
N ALA A 202 -3.41 -1.08 -15.48
CA ALA A 202 -3.86 0.21 -16.03
C ALA A 202 -5.35 0.44 -15.77
N LYS A 203 -6.21 -0.55 -16.07
CA LYS A 203 -7.66 -0.47 -15.83
C LYS A 203 -7.97 -0.30 -14.34
N SER A 204 -7.25 -0.99 -13.46
CA SER A 204 -7.45 -0.85 -12.02
C SER A 204 -7.09 0.55 -11.53
N GLU A 205 -5.98 1.12 -12.02
CA GLU A 205 -5.57 2.48 -11.67
C GLU A 205 -6.58 3.50 -12.23
N ASP A 206 -7.06 3.35 -13.46
CA ASP A 206 -8.13 4.19 -14.02
C ASP A 206 -9.40 4.17 -13.15
N THR A 207 -9.80 2.99 -12.67
CA THR A 207 -11.01 2.82 -11.85
C THR A 207 -10.86 3.41 -10.44
N ILE A 208 -9.65 3.42 -9.87
CA ILE A 208 -9.38 3.98 -8.54
C ILE A 208 -9.45 5.51 -8.55
N HIS A 209 -9.05 6.14 -9.65
CA HIS A 209 -8.96 7.60 -9.79
C HIS A 209 -10.15 8.23 -10.56
N THR A 210 -11.24 7.48 -10.75
CA THR A 210 -12.53 7.95 -11.31
C THR A 210 -13.58 8.06 -10.20
#